data_AF-A0A7X5XU60-F1
#
_entry.id   AF-A0A7X5XU60-F1
#
_cell.length_a   1.000
_cell.length_b   1.000
_cell.length_c   1.000
_cell.angle_alpha   90.00
_cell.angle_beta   90.00
_cell.angle_gamma   90.00
#
_symmetry.space_group_name_H-M   'P 1'
#
loop_
_entity.id
_entity.type
_entity.pdbx_description
1 polymer ?
#
loop_
_entity_poly.entity_id
_entity_poly.type
_entity_poly.pdbx_seq_one_letter_code
_entity_poly.pdbx_strand_id
1 'polypeptide(L)' 'MSASLLAIDLLGIILAILGFLMAFRPATFRRLMRMPPPAARDGEDGPTDPLTYLLRIAGVMILMFGIVLAGMFTLVYGV' A
#
# COMPACT_ATOMS: atom_id res chain seq x y z
N MET A 1 -5.22 -15.25 -23.92
CA MET A 1 -4.56 -14.66 -22.73
C MET A 1 -4.57 -15.72 -21.64
N SER A 2 -3.40 -16.12 -21.11
CA SER A 2 -3.33 -17.20 -20.13
C SER A 2 -3.96 -16.76 -18.80
N ALA A 3 -4.75 -17.64 -18.16
CA ALA A 3 -5.43 -17.34 -16.90
C ALA A 3 -4.46 -16.88 -15.79
N SER A 4 -3.21 -17.30 -15.86
CA SER A 4 -2.14 -16.89 -14.94
C SER A 4 -1.82 -15.40 -15.00
N LEU A 5 -1.87 -14.78 -16.19
CA LEU A 5 -1.62 -13.33 -16.33
C LEU A 5 -2.73 -12.52 -15.67
N LEU A 6 -3.98 -12.95 -15.86
CA LEU A 6 -5.16 -12.35 -15.26
C LEU A 6 -5.11 -12.44 -13.72
N ALA A 7 -4.60 -13.55 -13.18
CA ALA A 7 -4.39 -13.71 -11.74
C ALA A 7 -3.29 -12.80 -11.18
N ILE A 8 -2.19 -12.63 -11.92
CA ILE A 8 -1.09 -11.72 -11.54
C ILE A 8 -1.55 -10.26 -11.57
N ASP A 9 -2.34 -9.89 -12.57
CA ASP A 9 -2.88 -8.54 -12.71
C ASP A 9 -3.86 -8.21 -11.57
N LEU A 10 -4.74 -9.17 -11.24
CA LEU A 10 -5.63 -9.07 -10.09
C LEU A 10 -4.84 -8.93 -8.77
N LEU A 11 -3.75 -9.69 -8.61
CA LEU A 11 -2.86 -9.57 -7.47
C LEU A 11 -2.21 -8.18 -7.40
N GLY A 12 -1.72 -7.66 -8.53
CA GLY A 12 -1.13 -6.32 -8.63
C GLY A 12 -2.13 -5.22 -8.27
N ILE A 13 -3.38 -5.34 -8.72
CA ILE A 13 -4.47 -4.42 -8.35
C ILE A 13 -4.75 -4.48 -6.84
N ILE A 14 -4.81 -5.68 -6.25
CA ILE A 14 -5.00 -5.84 -4.81
C ILE A 14 -3.85 -5.19 -4.02
N LEU A 15 -2.60 -5.39 -4.46
CA LEU A 15 -1.44 -4.73 -3.85
C LEU A 15 -1.53 -3.21 -3.97
N ALA A 16 -1.95 -2.69 -5.12
CA ALA A 16 -2.11 -1.25 -5.33
C ALA A 16 -3.16 -0.67 -4.37
N ILE A 17 -4.32 -1.31 -4.24
CA ILE A 17 -5.38 -0.89 -3.31
C ILE A 17 -4.88 -0.95 -1.85
N LEU A 18 -4.14 -2.00 -1.49
CA LEU A 18 -3.60 -2.17 -0.14
C LEU A 18 -2.54 -1.11 0.19
N GLY A 19 -1.63 -0.84 -0.76
CA GLY A 19 -0.62 0.22 -0.64
C GLY A 19 -1.25 1.62 -0.52
N PHE A 20 -2.31 1.88 -1.29
CA PHE A 20 -3.08 3.12 -1.18
C PHE A 20 -3.73 3.30 0.20
N LEU A 21 -4.38 2.24 0.72
CA LEU A 21 -4.97 2.26 2.05
C LEU A 21 -3.93 2.51 3.14
N MET A 22 -2.74 1.90 3.02
CA MET A 22 -1.65 2.08 3.96
C MET A 22 -1.04 3.50 3.89
N ALA A 23 -0.90 4.06 2.69
CA ALA A 23 -0.30 5.37 2.46
C ALA A 23 -1.22 6.57 2.80
N PHE A 24 -2.49 6.49 2.40
CA PHE A 24 -3.44 7.60 2.52
C PHE A 24 -4.40 7.43 3.70
N ARG A 25 -4.61 6.20 4.18
CA ARG A 25 -5.47 5.90 5.35
C ARG A 25 -4.77 5.04 6.40
N PRO A 26 -3.61 5.46 6.95
CA PRO A 26 -2.87 4.69 7.94
C PRO A 26 -3.67 4.40 9.21
N ALA A 27 -4.66 5.23 9.58
CA ALA A 27 -5.58 4.95 10.69
C ALA A 27 -6.55 3.78 10.40
N THR A 28 -7.02 3.66 9.15
CA THR A 28 -7.88 2.55 8.71
C THR A 28 -7.09 1.25 8.63
N PHE A 29 -5.85 1.31 8.10
CA PHE A 29 -4.96 0.16 8.04
C PHE A 29 -4.56 -0.35 9.43
N ARG A 30 -4.24 0.57 10.37
CA ARG A 30 -3.98 0.20 11.77
C ARG A 30 -5.18 -0.46 12.43
N ARG A 31 -6.41 0.02 12.19
CA ARG A 31 -7.63 -0.60 12.69
C ARG A 31 -7.85 -2.01 12.11
N LEU A 32 -7.56 -2.21 10.82
CA LEU A 32 -7.62 -3.51 10.16
C LEU A 32 -6.61 -4.50 10.76
N MET A 33 -5.39 -4.03 11.08
CA MET A 33 -4.34 -4.82 11.72
C MET A 33 -4.46 -4.93 13.25
N ARG A 34 -5.52 -4.39 13.86
CA ARG A 34 -5.70 -4.28 15.32
C ARG A 34 -4.51 -3.63 16.03
N MET A 35 -3.79 -2.74 15.35
CA MET A 35 -2.68 -2.00 15.94
C MET A 35 -3.21 -0.90 16.87
N PRO A 36 -2.48 -0.55 17.94
CA PRO A 36 -2.87 0.52 18.85
C PRO A 36 -3.08 1.84 18.11
N PRO A 37 -4.08 2.65 18.49
CA PRO A 37 -4.24 4.00 17.94
C PRO A 37 -2.96 4.82 18.21
N PRO A 38 -2.64 5.79 17.33
CA PRO A 38 -1.49 6.66 17.56
C PRO A 38 -1.61 7.30 18.94
N ALA A 39 -0.53 7.23 19.73
CA ALA A 39 -0.47 7.88 21.02
C ALA A 39 -0.69 9.38 20.80
N ALA A 40 -1.82 9.91 21.32
CA ALA A 40 -2.03 11.35 21.39
C ALA A 40 -0.94 11.91 22.31
N ARG A 41 0.06 12.58 21.73
CA ARG A 41 1.03 13.35 22.49
C ARG A 41 0.67 14.81 22.33
N ASP A 42 0.19 15.39 23.42
CA ASP A 42 0.13 16.85 23.60
C ASP A 42 1.58 17.36 23.59
N GLY A 43 1.88 18.33 22.72
CA GLY A 43 3.12 19.10 22.76
C GLY A 43 4.08 18.91 21.58
N GLU A 44 4.29 20.01 20.87
CA GLU A 44 5.55 20.53 20.28
C GLU A 44 6.41 19.59 19.40
N ASP A 45 6.47 19.93 18.11
CA ASP A 45 7.64 19.84 17.20
C ASP A 45 8.52 18.56 17.22
N GLY A 46 7.92 17.40 17.48
CA GLY A 46 8.53 16.09 17.29
C GLY A 46 8.11 15.44 15.96
N PRO A 47 8.97 14.63 15.30
CA PRO A 47 8.66 14.05 13.99
C PRO A 47 7.36 13.25 14.08
N THR A 48 6.39 13.63 13.25
CA THR A 48 5.13 12.92 12.97
C THR A 48 5.27 11.43 13.25
N ASP A 49 4.44 10.90 14.17
CA ASP A 49 4.37 9.50 14.59
C ASP A 49 5.14 8.56 13.63
N PRO A 50 6.36 8.09 14.00
CA PRO A 50 7.27 7.43 13.07
C PRO A 50 6.64 6.19 12.42
N LEU A 51 5.66 5.57 13.09
CA LEU A 51 4.88 4.47 12.53
C LEU A 51 3.99 4.92 11.36
N THR A 52 3.38 6.11 11.45
CA THR A 52 2.60 6.70 10.36
C THR A 52 3.48 7.02 9.15
N TYR A 53 4.68 7.55 9.39
CA TYR A 53 5.64 7.85 8.33
C TYR A 53 6.13 6.56 7.64
N LEU A 54 6.47 5.54 8.43
CA LEU A 54 6.85 4.21 7.92
C LEU A 54 5.71 3.55 7.15
N LEU A 55 4.47 3.64 7.63
CA LEU A 55 3.30 3.15 6.91
C LEU A 55 3.11 3.87 5.58
N ARG A 56 3.36 5.18 5.54
CA ARG A 56 3.29 5.96 4.31
C ARG A 56 4.29 5.50 3.28
N ILE A 57 5.56 5.38 3.66
CA ILE A 57 6.62 4.92 2.75
C ILE A 57 6.33 3.50 2.28
N ALA A 58 6.06 2.58 3.19
CA ALA A 58 5.76 1.19 2.83
C ALA A 58 4.52 1.09 1.94
N GLY A 59 3.47 1.86 2.22
CA GLY A 59 2.27 1.94 1.40
C GLY A 59 2.54 2.45 -0.01
N VAL A 60 3.32 3.52 -0.15
CA VAL A 60 3.70 4.06 -1.47
C VAL A 60 4.58 3.08 -2.24
N MET A 61 5.50 2.38 -1.57
CA MET A 61 6.33 1.35 -2.21
C MET A 61 5.49 0.17 -2.72
N ILE A 62 4.57 -0.34 -1.90
CA ILE A 62 3.67 -1.44 -2.28
C ILE A 62 2.71 -1.00 -3.40
N LEU A 63 2.22 0.24 -3.34
CA LEU A 63 1.38 0.82 -4.39
C LEU A 63 2.10 0.83 -5.74
N MET A 64 3.31 1.41 -5.78
CA MET A 64 4.12 1.47 -7.01
C MET A 64 4.50 0.08 -7.50
N PHE A 65 4.87 -0.83 -6.60
CA PHE A 65 5.18 -2.21 -6.96
C PHE A 65 3.98 -2.93 -7.59
N GLY A 66 2.78 -2.77 -7.03
CA GLY A 66 1.54 -3.35 -7.58
C GLY A 66 1.19 -2.78 -8.95
N ILE A 67 1.32 -1.46 -9.14
CA ILE A 67 1.10 -0.80 -10.44
C ILE A 67 2.10 -1.29 -11.49
N VAL A 68 3.37 -1.40 -11.13
CA VAL A 68 4.42 -1.88 -12.04
C VAL A 68 4.20 -3.35 -12.39
N LEU A 69 3.81 -4.20 -11.44
CA LEU A 69 3.47 -5.60 -11.70
C LEU A 69 2.30 -5.74 -12.68
N ALA A 70 1.20 -5.04 -12.41
CA ALA A 70 0.02 -5.03 -13.26
C ALA A 70 0.35 -4.49 -14.67
N GLY A 71 1.07 -3.36 -14.72
CA GLY A 71 1.47 -2.70 -15.96
C GLY A 71 2.44 -3.55 -16.79
N MET A 72 3.52 -4.06 -16.20
CA MET A 72 4.54 -4.81 -16.95
C MET A 72 4.00 -6.13 -17.48
N PHE A 73 3.25 -6.91 -16.69
CA PHE A 73 2.74 -8.19 -17.17
C PHE A 73 1.67 -8.02 -18.26
N THR A 74 0.82 -7.00 -18.14
CA THR A 74 -0.17 -6.67 -19.18
C THR A 74 0.49 -6.16 -20.46
N LEU A 75 1.54 -5.35 -20.36
CA LEU A 75 2.21 -4.75 -21.53
C LEU A 75 3.21 -5.70 -22.22
N VAL A 76 3.84 -6.61 -21.47
CA VAL A 76 4.85 -7.56 -22.00
C VAL A 76 4.23 -8.85 -22.54
N TYR A 77 3.10 -9.31 -21.98
CA TYR A 77 2.45 -10.55 -22.42
C TYR A 77 1.09 -10.34 -23.12
N GLY A 78 0.60 -9.11 -23.21
CA GLY A 78 -0.66 -8.74 -23.87
C GLY A 78 -0.52 -8.18 -25.29
N VAL A 79 0.70 -8.06 -25.81
CA VAL A 79 1.02 -7.71 -27.21
C VAL A 79 1.43 -8.98 -27.95
#